data_AF-A0AA35G9K7-F1
#
_entry.id   AF-A0AA35G9K7-F1
#
_cell.length_a   1.000
_cell.length_b   1.000
_cell.length_c   1.000
_cell.angle_alpha   90.00
_cell.angle_beta   90.00
_cell.angle_gamma   90.00
#
_symmetry.space_group_name_H-M   'P 1'
#
loop_
_entity.id
_entity.type
_entity.pdbx_description
1 polymer ?
#
loop_
_entity_poly.entity_id
_entity_poly.type
_entity_poly.pdbx_seq_one_letter_code
_entity_poly.pdbx_strand_id
1 'polypeptide(L)'
;MPDRYFEEYAVGERWVAGTGLLHIAPDRLVAFYGMDRVRFTAPVFIGDTIHRELEAEGLEERGPGDDIGVVGQRIVNPRGETVAVATLRMLVRRRPGARPPAAAG
;
A
#
# COMPACT_ATOMS: atom_id res chain seq x y z
N MET A 1 4.47 -3.00 -21.77
CA MET A 1 4.12 -4.19 -20.97
C MET A 1 4.34 -3.83 -19.51
N PRO A 2 3.32 -3.78 -18.64
CA PRO A 2 3.53 -3.63 -17.21
C PRO A 2 3.77 -5.01 -16.61
N ASP A 3 4.95 -5.20 -16.05
CA ASP A 3 5.40 -6.46 -15.47
C ASP A 3 4.69 -6.78 -14.16
N ARG A 4 4.36 -8.06 -14.05
CA ARG A 4 3.72 -8.79 -12.95
C ARG A 4 4.55 -8.72 -11.66
N TYR A 5 4.19 -7.85 -10.72
CA TYR A 5 4.85 -7.78 -9.40
C TYR A 5 3.91 -7.92 -8.20
N PHE A 6 2.64 -8.28 -8.40
CA PHE A 6 1.61 -8.25 -7.35
C PHE A 6 0.91 -9.59 -7.08
N GLU A 7 1.51 -10.72 -7.47
CA GLU A 7 0.93 -12.03 -7.13
C GLU A 7 1.69 -12.72 -6.00
N GLU A 8 0.92 -12.99 -4.94
CA GLU A 8 0.99 -14.16 -4.06
C GLU A 8 2.10 -14.19 -3.00
N TYR A 9 1.73 -13.84 -1.74
CA TYR A 9 2.41 -14.38 -0.56
C TYR A 9 1.42 -14.66 0.58
N ALA A 10 1.49 -15.90 1.06
CA ALA A 10 0.58 -16.53 2.01
C ALA A 10 0.77 -16.07 3.46
N VAL A 11 -0.36 -16.14 4.17
CA VAL A 11 -0.65 -15.73 5.54
C VAL A 11 0.05 -16.62 6.57
N GLY A 12 0.72 -15.99 7.55
CA GLY A 12 1.27 -16.65 8.72
C GLY A 12 1.53 -15.67 9.87
N GLU A 13 0.56 -15.59 10.79
CA GLU A 13 0.68 -15.16 12.19
C GLU A 13 0.67 -13.65 12.55
N ARG A 14 -0.53 -13.21 12.99
CA ARG A 14 -0.84 -12.27 14.09
C ARG A 14 -0.56 -10.75 13.92
N TRP A 15 -1.62 -10.09 13.43
CA TRP A 15 -2.23 -8.81 13.86
C TRP A 15 -1.46 -7.48 13.78
N VAL A 16 -1.52 -6.83 12.62
CA VAL A 16 -1.93 -5.41 12.45
C VAL A 16 -2.69 -5.35 11.11
N ALA A 17 -4.02 -5.49 11.12
CA ALA A 17 -4.80 -5.99 9.97
C ALA A 17 -4.70 -5.21 8.65
N GLY A 18 -4.26 -3.95 8.68
CA GLY A 18 -3.96 -3.17 7.47
C GLY A 18 -2.47 -3.04 7.25
N THR A 19 -1.81 -2.20 8.04
CA THR A 19 -0.39 -1.84 7.83
C THR A 19 0.59 -2.98 8.11
N GLY A 20 0.25 -3.98 8.92
CA GLY A 20 1.13 -5.13 9.20
C GLY A 20 1.25 -6.12 8.04
N LEU A 21 0.33 -6.06 7.07
CA LEU A 21 0.43 -6.80 5.82
C LEU A 21 1.24 -6.03 4.75
N LEU A 22 1.83 -4.88 5.10
CA LEU A 22 2.72 -4.16 4.20
C LEU A 22 4.08 -4.86 4.22
N HIS A 23 4.51 -5.39 3.08
CA HIS A 23 5.89 -5.84 2.94
C HIS A 23 6.81 -4.60 2.92
N ILE A 24 7.55 -4.41 4.01
CA ILE A 24 8.55 -3.35 4.12
C ILE A 24 9.83 -3.86 3.46
N ALA A 25 10.08 -3.42 2.23
CA ALA A 25 11.37 -3.60 1.57
C ALA A 25 12.33 -2.50 2.10
N PRO A 26 13.28 -2.81 3.00
CA PRO A 26 14.07 -1.80 3.70
C PRO A 26 15.01 -1.01 2.77
N ASP A 27 15.28 -1.52 1.57
CA ASP A 27 16.03 -0.83 0.51
C ASP A 27 15.21 0.24 -0.22
N ARG A 28 13.88 0.23 -0.09
CA ARG A 28 12.95 1.08 -0.87
C ARG A 28 12.00 1.90 -0.03
N LEU A 29 11.49 1.35 1.08
CA LEU A 29 10.62 2.07 2.00
C LEU A 29 11.48 2.71 3.09
N VAL A 30 11.64 4.03 3.01
CA VAL A 30 12.44 4.80 3.97
C VAL A 30 11.63 5.08 5.24
N ALA A 31 10.35 5.45 5.07
CA ALA A 31 9.47 5.78 6.18
C ALA A 31 8.00 5.59 5.81
N PHE A 32 7.18 5.26 6.81
CA PHE A 32 5.73 5.36 6.72
C PHE A 32 5.29 6.71 7.27
N TYR A 33 4.76 7.59 6.41
CA TYR A 33 4.40 8.95 6.82
C TYR A 33 3.03 9.05 7.48
N GLY A 34 2.11 8.15 7.14
CA GLY A 34 0.79 8.14 7.74
C GLY A 34 -0.26 7.54 6.83
N MET A 35 -1.51 7.68 7.27
CA MET A 35 -2.69 7.24 6.55
C MET A 35 -3.74 8.33 6.54
N ASP A 36 -4.40 8.50 5.40
CA ASP A 36 -5.55 9.36 5.24
C ASP A 36 -6.81 8.55 4.94
N ARG A 37 -7.97 9.17 5.17
CA ARG A 37 -9.29 8.64 4.82
C ARG A 37 -9.54 7.20 5.31
N VAL A 38 -8.98 6.85 6.47
CA VAL A 38 -9.14 5.54 7.08
C VAL A 38 -10.60 5.35 7.49
N ARG A 39 -11.26 4.32 6.96
CA ARG A 39 -12.64 3.97 7.31
C ARG A 39 -12.79 2.47 7.44
N PHE A 40 -13.51 2.04 8.47
CA PHE A 40 -13.99 0.67 8.64
C PHE A 40 -15.45 0.62 8.19
N THR A 41 -15.71 -0.01 7.05
CA THR A 41 -16.98 0.06 6.34
C THR A 41 -17.91 -1.11 6.65
N ALA A 42 -17.36 -2.23 7.15
CA ALA A 42 -18.12 -3.42 7.53
C ALA A 42 -17.37 -4.23 8.61
N PRO A 43 -18.08 -5.01 9.44
CA PRO A 43 -17.46 -5.84 10.47
C PRO A 43 -16.69 -7.03 9.87
N VAL A 44 -15.70 -7.50 10.64
CA VAL A 44 -14.98 -8.76 10.40
C VAL A 44 -15.13 -9.61 11.65
N PHE A 45 -15.38 -10.90 11.48
CA PHE A 45 -15.55 -11.83 12.60
C PHE A 45 -14.32 -12.72 12.76
N ILE A 46 -14.14 -13.26 13.97
CA ILE A 46 -13.05 -14.22 14.23
C ILE A 46 -13.22 -15.42 13.30
N GLY A 47 -12.15 -15.80 12.61
CA GLY A 47 -12.16 -16.86 11.60
C GLY A 47 -12.34 -16.38 10.16
N ASP A 48 -12.70 -15.11 9.94
CA ASP A 48 -12.69 -14.53 8.59
C ASP A 48 -11.24 -14.37 8.11
N THR A 49 -10.98 -14.85 6.88
CA THR A 49 -9.71 -14.60 6.17
C THR A 49 -9.88 -13.36 5.30
N ILE A 50 -9.19 -12.27 5.63
CA ILE A 50 -9.20 -11.04 4.84
C ILE A 50 -7.94 -10.96 3.96
N HIS A 51 -8.06 -10.33 2.80
CA HIS A 51 -6.91 -9.95 1.97
C HIS A 51 -6.89 -8.44 1.72
N ARG A 52 -5.76 -7.94 1.26
CA ARG A 52 -5.56 -6.52 0.94
C ARG A 52 -5.34 -6.34 -0.54
N GLU A 53 -5.91 -5.28 -1.06
CA GLU A 53 -5.69 -4.78 -2.42
C GLU A 53 -5.04 -3.42 -2.30
N LEU A 54 -3.95 -3.22 -3.06
CA LEU A 54 -3.17 -1.98 -3.06
C LEU A 54 -3.14 -1.42 -4.48
N GLU A 55 -3.38 -0.12 -4.58
CA GLU A 55 -3.35 0.62 -5.85
C GLU A 55 -2.39 1.80 -5.71
N ALA A 56 -1.46 1.95 -6.66
CA ALA A 56 -0.60 3.13 -6.69
C ALA A 56 -1.41 4.33 -7.22
N GLU A 57 -1.75 5.26 -6.34
CA GLU A 57 -2.56 6.44 -6.68
C GLU A 57 -1.70 7.61 -7.17
N GLY A 58 -0.43 7.68 -6.73
CA GLY A 58 0.45 8.76 -7.15
C GLY A 58 1.85 8.72 -6.55
N LEU A 59 2.68 9.64 -7.04
CA LEU A 59 4.03 9.88 -6.55
C LEU A 59 4.23 11.39 -6.44
N GLU A 60 4.57 11.88 -5.25
CA GLU A 60 4.86 13.28 -5.00
C GLU A 60 6.38 13.45 -4.80
N GLU A 61 7.01 14.35 -5.56
CA GLU A 61 8.46 14.55 -5.45
C GLU A 61 8.85 15.20 -4.11
N ARG A 62 9.87 14.64 -3.44
CA ARG A 62 10.37 15.20 -2.19
C ARG A 62 11.88 15.37 -2.19
N GLY A 63 12.32 16.48 -2.77
CA GLY A 63 13.74 16.86 -2.78
C GLY A 63 14.61 15.84 -3.55
N PRO A 64 15.94 15.93 -3.38
CA PRO A 64 16.86 15.07 -4.10
C PRO A 64 16.95 13.68 -3.44
N GLY A 65 16.36 12.66 -4.08
CA GLY A 65 16.68 11.25 -3.83
C GLY A 65 15.53 10.38 -3.31
N ASP A 66 14.52 10.98 -2.67
CA ASP A 66 13.35 10.27 -2.15
C ASP A 66 12.05 10.93 -2.64
N ASP A 67 10.98 10.16 -2.70
CA ASP A 67 9.65 10.57 -3.17
C ASP A 67 8.57 10.07 -2.21
N ILE A 68 7.39 10.70 -2.18
CA ILE A 68 6.25 10.19 -1.41
C ILE A 68 5.37 9.37 -2.34
N GLY A 69 5.31 8.05 -2.12
CA GLY A 69 4.31 7.19 -2.73
C GLY A 69 2.96 7.32 -2.04
N VAL A 70 1.92 7.56 -2.83
CA VAL A 70 0.52 7.57 -2.40
C VAL A 70 -0.13 6.27 -2.87
N VAL A 71 -0.61 5.46 -1.93
CA VAL A 71 -1.14 4.12 -2.20
C VAL A 71 -2.54 3.97 -1.61
N GLY A 72 -3.52 3.75 -2.48
CA GLY A 72 -4.86 3.35 -2.10
C GLY A 72 -4.85 1.93 -1.56
N GLN A 73 -5.56 1.71 -0.45
CA GLN A 73 -5.71 0.40 0.17
C GLN A 73 -7.18 0.05 0.33
N ARG A 74 -7.52 -1.19 -0.02
CA ARG A 74 -8.76 -1.85 0.37
C ARG A 74 -8.46 -3.13 1.14
N ILE A 75 -9.28 -3.43 2.14
CA ILE A 75 -9.31 -4.72 2.82
C ILE A 75 -10.63 -5.39 2.45
N VAL A 76 -10.55 -6.61 1.95
CA VAL A 76 -11.69 -7.36 1.44
C VAL A 76 -11.83 -8.66 2.24
N ASN A 77 -13.08 -9.01 2.57
CA ASN A 77 -13.40 -10.24 3.29
C ASN A 77 -13.74 -11.39 2.32
N PRO A 78 -13.96 -12.63 2.81
CA PRO A 78 -14.29 -13.77 1.94
C PRO A 78 -15.59 -13.62 1.16
N ARG A 79 -16.48 -12.71 1.58
CA ARG A 79 -17.74 -12.39 0.90
C ARG A 79 -17.57 -11.37 -0.23
N GLY A 80 -16.36 -10.88 -0.46
CA GLY A 80 -16.07 -9.82 -1.44
C GLY A 80 -16.43 -8.42 -0.96
N GLU A 81 -16.78 -8.25 0.32
CA GLU A 81 -17.14 -6.95 0.87
C GLU A 81 -15.88 -6.21 1.30
N THR A 82 -15.80 -4.92 0.99
CA THR A 82 -14.74 -4.07 1.52
C THR A 82 -15.07 -3.70 2.96
N VAL A 83 -14.18 -4.12 3.86
CA VAL A 83 -14.33 -3.97 5.32
C VAL A 83 -13.50 -2.80 5.86
N ALA A 84 -12.45 -2.41 5.15
CA ALA A 84 -11.70 -1.20 5.45
C ALA A 84 -11.07 -0.58 4.20
N VAL A 85 -10.91 0.75 4.22
CA VAL A 85 -10.20 1.52 3.20
C VAL A 85 -9.26 2.52 3.86
N ALA A 86 -8.15 2.84 3.20
CA ALA A 86 -7.20 3.86 3.61
C ALA A 86 -6.39 4.35 2.40
N THR A 87 -5.85 5.57 2.48
CA THR A 87 -4.78 6.03 1.59
C THR A 87 -3.49 6.06 2.42
N LEU A 88 -2.48 5.29 2.02
CA LEU A 88 -1.19 5.23 2.69
C LEU A 88 -0.22 6.23 2.04
N ARG A 89 0.54 6.95 2.86
CA ARG A 89 1.64 7.80 2.41
C ARG A 89 2.97 7.25 2.91
N MET A 90 3.89 7.03 1.98
CA MET A 90 5.15 6.33 2.23
C MET A 90 6.31 7.09 1.60
N LEU A 91 7.37 7.36 2.36
CA LEU A 91 8.64 7.82 1.78
C LEU A 91 9.31 6.64 1.10
N VAL A 92 9.51 6.75 -0.20
CA VAL A 92 10.15 5.74 -1.02
C VAL A 92 11.43 6.29 -1.63
N ARG A 93 12.45 5.44 -1.70
CA ARG A 93 13.70 5.80 -2.36
C ARG A 93 13.52 5.80 -3.86
N ARG A 94 13.97 6.86 -4.53
CA ARG A 94 14.01 6.90 -5.98
C ARG A 94 15.02 5.87 -6.50
N ARG A 95 14.60 5.05 -7.47
CA ARG A 95 15.51 4.09 -8.11
C ARG A 95 16.63 4.84 -8.83
N PRO A 96 17.91 4.46 -8.67
CA PRO A 96 19.01 5.03 -9.44
C PRO A 96 18.76 4.92 -10.95
N GLY A 97 18.84 6.04 -11.67
CA GLY A 97 18.58 6.11 -13.11
C GLY A 97 17.09 6.12 -13.51
N ALA A 98 16.16 6.22 -12.56
CA ALA A 98 14.76 6.45 -12.88
C ALA A 98 14.58 7.83 -13.53
N ARG A 99 13.87 7.86 -14.66
CA ARG A 99 13.44 9.10 -15.31
C ARG A 99 12.38 9.76 -14.41
N PRO A 100 12.41 11.10 -14.21
CA PRO A 100 11.35 11.79 -13.51
C PRO A 100 9.99 11.46 -14.16
N PRO A 101 8.91 11.28 -13.38
CA PRO A 101 7.58 11.08 -13.95
C PRO A 101 7.25 12.25 -14.88
N ALA A 102 6.64 11.96 -16.03
CA ALA A 102 6.15 13.01 -16.91
C ALA A 102 5.14 13.85 -16.12
N ALA A 103 5.33 15.17 -16.10
CA ALA A 103 4.39 16.07 -15.45
C ALA A 103 2.98 15.77 -15.99
N ALA A 104 2.05 15.44 -15.09
CA ALA A 104 0.65 15.32 -15.45
C ALA A 104 0.17 16.71 -15.89
N GLY A 105 -0.14 16.84 -17.18
CA GLY A 105 -0.75 18.03 -17.76
C GLY A 105 -2.23 18.15 -17.42
#